data_AF-A0AAU0P121-F1
#
_entry.id   AF-A0AAU0P121-F1
#
_cell.length_a   1.000
_cell.length_b   1.000
_cell.length_c   1.000
_cell.angle_alpha   90.00
_cell.angle_beta   90.00
_cell.angle_gamma   90.00
#
_symmetry.space_group_name_H-M   'P 1'
#
loop_
_entity.id
_entity.type
_entity.pdbx_description
1 polymer ?
#
loop_
_entity_poly.entity_id
_entity_poly.type
_entity_poly.pdbx_seq_one_letter_code
_entity_poly.pdbx_strand_id
1 'polypeptide(L)'
;MEWEHLDKSYAFLKCTRVKYANDLIEKGTIMFNCAQNWVDIAKKKGQGQGDVYEGSFAACNILDINSMISFHKQYDDVEFEINDKLIYFRRKSVMYMPAFCFYTFKSNYFESRKEESRRTFLANAMGRYFEDFEYGMTSKQIMLLDKKERPAIVIINDGNKFIKMIKKKLISMGVQESEILDQPIEYVDKSVAFCNQLECPKELFFKDKSFSHQAEGRIIINIKNKSLMDTLVKQPINIGSIKEFSKKIDIYSDY
;
A
#
# COMPACT_ATOMS: atom_id res chain seq x y z
N MET A 1 16.61 -2.08 9.91
CA MET A 1 16.47 -0.71 9.37
C MET A 1 15.00 -0.38 9.39
N GLU A 2 14.52 -0.02 10.58
CA GLU A 2 13.17 0.48 10.84
C GLU A 2 13.18 1.98 10.54
N TRP A 3 12.18 2.49 9.80
CA TRP A 3 11.69 3.89 9.69
C TRP A 3 12.63 5.13 9.76
N GLU A 4 13.95 5.01 9.92
CA GLU A 4 14.92 6.10 9.94
C GLU A 4 14.99 6.85 8.61
N HIS A 5 14.40 6.30 7.53
CA HIS A 5 14.26 6.97 6.24
C HIS A 5 13.01 7.85 6.09
N LEU A 6 12.12 7.92 7.09
CA LEU A 6 11.00 8.87 7.11
C LEU A 6 11.37 10.28 7.57
N ASP A 7 12.62 10.57 7.91
CA ASP A 7 13.07 11.95 8.22
C ASP A 7 12.79 12.96 7.08
N LYS A 8 12.32 12.49 5.93
CA LYS A 8 11.91 13.29 4.77
C LYS A 8 10.41 13.18 4.43
N SER A 9 9.56 12.54 5.23
CA SER A 9 8.13 12.43 4.95
C SER A 9 7.32 13.29 5.92
N TYR A 10 6.45 14.15 5.40
CA TYR A 10 5.69 15.11 6.20
C TYR A 10 4.30 14.61 6.64
N ALA A 11 3.72 13.66 5.92
CA ALA A 11 2.39 13.12 6.22
C ALA A 11 2.16 11.76 5.54
N PHE A 12 1.21 10.99 6.07
CA PHE A 12 0.62 9.87 5.36
C PHE A 12 -0.71 10.25 4.74
N LEU A 13 -1.04 9.57 3.66
CA LEU A 13 -2.29 9.72 2.93
C LEU A 13 -3.02 8.39 2.85
N LYS A 14 -4.34 8.47 2.98
CA LYS A 14 -5.24 7.38 2.63
C LYS A 14 -6.33 7.87 1.70
N CYS A 15 -6.28 7.42 0.45
CA CYS A 15 -7.39 7.59 -0.49
C CYS A 15 -8.45 6.53 -0.18
N THR A 16 -9.69 6.95 -0.01
CA THR A 16 -10.83 6.09 0.33
C THR A 16 -12.16 6.79 -0.01
N ARG A 17 -13.30 6.23 0.40
CA ARG A 17 -14.62 6.87 0.27
C ARG A 17 -14.97 7.66 1.51
N VAL A 18 -15.82 8.69 1.39
CA VAL A 18 -16.23 9.57 2.51
C VAL A 18 -16.65 8.80 3.76
N LYS A 19 -17.44 7.72 3.62
CA LYS A 19 -17.86 6.90 4.77
C LYS A 19 -16.68 6.29 5.53
N TYR A 20 -15.72 5.72 4.81
CA TYR A 20 -14.54 5.08 5.39
C TYR A 20 -13.53 6.11 5.89
N ALA A 21 -13.44 7.28 5.25
CA ALA A 21 -12.63 8.40 5.74
C ALA A 21 -13.13 8.88 7.11
N ASN A 22 -14.46 9.01 7.28
CA ASN A 22 -15.04 9.40 8.55
C ASN A 22 -14.80 8.32 9.63
N ASP A 23 -14.99 7.04 9.31
CA ASP A 23 -14.71 5.95 10.26
C ASP A 23 -13.22 5.87 10.64
N LEU A 24 -12.32 6.05 9.67
CA LEU A 24 -10.88 6.14 9.94
C LEU A 24 -10.57 7.27 10.92
N ILE A 25 -11.09 8.48 10.69
CA ILE A 25 -10.82 9.65 11.54
C ILE A 25 -11.41 9.48 12.94
N GLU A 26 -12.69 9.13 13.03
CA GLU A 26 -13.41 9.14 14.30
C GLU A 26 -13.10 7.90 15.16
N LYS A 27 -12.83 6.75 14.54
CA LYS A 27 -12.66 5.46 15.25
C LYS A 27 -11.30 4.79 15.03
N GLY A 28 -10.51 5.27 14.07
CA GLY A 28 -9.30 4.56 13.64
C GLY A 28 -9.61 3.26 12.93
N THR A 29 -10.70 3.19 12.19
CA THR A 29 -11.09 1.96 11.48
C THR A 29 -10.16 1.73 10.29
N ILE A 30 -9.39 0.64 10.32
CA ILE A 30 -8.53 0.19 9.22
C ILE A 30 -8.86 -1.23 8.81
N MET A 31 -8.60 -1.58 7.55
CA MET A 31 -8.77 -2.93 7.02
C MET A 31 -7.47 -3.35 6.36
N PHE A 32 -6.97 -4.53 6.72
CA PHE A 32 -5.84 -5.14 6.02
C PHE A 32 -6.36 -5.81 4.75
N ASN A 33 -5.48 -5.89 3.76
CA ASN A 33 -5.73 -6.59 2.52
C ASN A 33 -4.60 -7.60 2.28
N CYS A 34 -4.47 -8.13 1.08
CA CYS A 34 -3.36 -9.00 0.71
C CYS A 34 -2.95 -8.80 -0.76
N ALA A 35 -1.76 -9.29 -1.10
CA ALA A 35 -1.22 -9.20 -2.45
C ALA A 35 -2.13 -9.87 -3.49
N GLN A 36 -2.76 -11.00 -3.15
CA GLN A 36 -3.69 -11.67 -4.05
C GLN A 36 -4.84 -10.76 -4.47
N ASN A 37 -5.40 -10.00 -3.54
CA ASN A 37 -6.49 -9.09 -3.86
C ASN A 37 -6.04 -7.96 -4.80
N TRP A 38 -4.81 -7.45 -4.66
CA TRP A 38 -4.28 -6.44 -5.58
C TRP A 38 -4.04 -7.02 -6.99
N VAL A 39 -3.55 -8.26 -7.09
CA VAL A 39 -3.45 -8.99 -8.37
C VAL A 39 -4.85 -9.17 -8.99
N ASP A 40 -5.84 -9.58 -8.19
CA ASP A 40 -7.20 -9.80 -8.67
C ASP A 40 -7.87 -8.50 -9.15
N ILE A 41 -7.64 -7.38 -8.45
CA ILE A 41 -8.07 -6.06 -8.89
C ILE A 41 -7.42 -5.72 -10.23
N ALA A 42 -6.10 -5.92 -10.36
CA ALA A 42 -5.37 -5.63 -11.60
C ALA A 42 -5.93 -6.41 -12.79
N LYS A 43 -6.20 -7.71 -12.59
CA LYS A 43 -6.76 -8.59 -13.63
C LYS A 43 -8.19 -8.22 -14.01
N LYS A 44 -9.01 -7.72 -13.07
CA LYS A 44 -10.42 -7.38 -13.31
C LYS A 44 -10.63 -5.97 -13.86
N LYS A 45 -9.82 -5.01 -13.42
CA LYS A 45 -10.07 -3.58 -13.63
C LYS A 45 -8.88 -2.81 -14.21
N GLY A 46 -7.75 -3.48 -14.44
CA GLY A 46 -6.51 -2.87 -14.91
C GLY A 46 -5.57 -2.44 -13.77
N GLN A 47 -4.36 -2.06 -14.18
CA GLN A 47 -3.30 -1.55 -13.29
C GLN A 47 -3.72 -0.22 -12.64
N GLY A 48 -3.09 0.11 -11.51
CA GLY A 48 -3.31 1.37 -10.79
C GLY A 48 -3.62 1.10 -9.32
N GLN A 49 -4.86 0.70 -9.03
CA GLN A 49 -5.24 0.19 -7.71
C GLN A 49 -4.73 -1.23 -7.44
N GLY A 50 -4.53 -2.00 -8.52
CA GLY A 50 -3.91 -3.32 -8.48
C GLY A 50 -2.56 -3.30 -9.16
N ASP A 51 -1.73 -4.28 -8.81
CA ASP A 51 -0.47 -4.59 -9.50
C ASP A 51 -0.50 -6.08 -9.88
N VAL A 52 -0.48 -6.37 -11.19
CA VAL A 52 -0.45 -7.78 -11.65
C VAL A 52 0.82 -8.49 -11.20
N TYR A 53 1.92 -7.76 -10.99
CA TYR A 53 3.23 -8.28 -10.57
C TYR A 53 3.44 -8.23 -9.07
N GLU A 54 2.42 -7.89 -8.29
CA GLU A 54 2.49 -7.88 -6.83
C GLU A 54 2.94 -9.23 -6.27
N GLY A 55 3.80 -9.21 -5.24
CA GLY A 55 4.32 -10.42 -4.59
C GLY A 55 5.29 -11.28 -5.42
N SER A 56 5.67 -10.83 -6.62
CA SER A 56 6.71 -11.51 -7.40
C SER A 56 8.10 -11.29 -6.80
N PHE A 57 8.80 -12.40 -6.54
CA PHE A 57 10.18 -12.37 -6.07
C PHE A 57 11.19 -12.51 -7.21
N ALA A 58 10.79 -13.08 -8.35
CA ALA A 58 11.65 -13.23 -9.52
C ALA A 58 10.84 -13.20 -10.83
N ALA A 59 11.52 -12.85 -11.91
CA ALA A 59 11.06 -13.09 -13.26
C ALA A 59 12.22 -13.50 -14.18
N CYS A 60 11.98 -14.42 -15.10
CA CYS A 60 12.96 -14.80 -16.13
C CYS A 60 12.32 -14.86 -17.51
N ASN A 61 13.15 -14.89 -18.55
CA ASN A 61 12.66 -15.12 -19.91
C ASN A 61 12.08 -16.54 -20.03
N ILE A 62 11.02 -16.70 -20.83
CA ILE A 62 10.39 -18.01 -21.10
C ILE A 62 11.35 -19.06 -21.69
N LEU A 63 12.42 -18.62 -22.36
CA LEU A 63 13.45 -19.49 -22.94
C LEU A 63 14.58 -19.82 -21.95
N ASP A 64 14.63 -19.17 -20.79
CA ASP A 64 15.64 -19.43 -19.76
C ASP A 64 15.18 -20.56 -18.83
N ILE A 65 15.31 -21.79 -19.34
CA ILE A 65 14.90 -23.02 -18.64
C ILE A 65 15.65 -23.19 -17.32
N ASN A 66 16.92 -22.79 -17.25
CA ASN A 66 17.74 -22.93 -16.04
C ASN A 66 17.20 -22.05 -14.91
N SER A 67 16.94 -20.78 -15.20
CA SER A 67 16.33 -19.86 -14.23
C SER A 67 14.93 -20.32 -13.83
N MET A 68 14.13 -20.80 -14.79
CA MET A 68 12.79 -21.32 -14.51
C MET A 68 12.81 -22.48 -13.50
N ILE A 69 13.69 -23.47 -13.70
CA ILE A 69 13.85 -24.60 -12.79
C ILE A 69 14.37 -24.13 -11.43
N SER A 70 15.37 -23.23 -11.42
CA SER A 70 15.97 -22.68 -10.21
C SER A 70 14.95 -21.95 -9.35
N PHE A 71 14.21 -21.00 -9.93
CA PHE A 71 13.22 -20.20 -9.20
C PHE A 71 12.02 -21.02 -8.75
N HIS A 72 11.56 -21.98 -9.54
CA HIS A 72 10.47 -22.87 -9.13
C HIS A 72 10.85 -23.75 -7.92
N LYS A 73 12.11 -24.18 -7.83
CA LYS A 73 12.63 -25.02 -6.72
C LYS A 73 13.14 -24.21 -5.53
N GLN A 74 13.16 -22.88 -5.63
CA GLN A 74 13.74 -22.03 -4.59
C GLN A 74 12.95 -22.09 -3.28
N TYR A 75 11.63 -22.31 -3.35
CA TYR A 75 10.76 -22.47 -2.18
C TYR A 75 9.71 -23.58 -2.44
N ASP A 76 9.14 -24.13 -1.37
CA ASP A 76 8.19 -25.25 -1.45
C ASP A 76 6.83 -24.87 -2.07
N ASP A 77 6.48 -23.58 -2.06
CA ASP A 77 5.16 -23.08 -2.39
C ASP A 77 5.17 -22.07 -3.55
N VAL A 78 6.11 -22.22 -4.49
CA VAL A 78 6.21 -21.32 -5.65
C VAL A 78 5.10 -21.60 -6.67
N GLU A 79 4.46 -20.53 -7.12
CA GLU A 79 3.65 -20.50 -8.33
C GLU A 79 4.25 -19.55 -9.35
N PHE A 80 3.85 -19.73 -10.62
CA PHE A 80 4.29 -18.85 -11.68
C PHE A 80 3.15 -18.46 -12.61
N GLU A 81 3.31 -17.31 -13.24
CA GLU A 81 2.42 -16.80 -14.27
C GLU A 81 3.26 -16.28 -15.44
N ILE A 82 2.82 -16.58 -16.66
CA ILE A 82 3.47 -16.10 -17.88
C ILE A 82 2.77 -14.81 -18.30
N ASN A 83 3.55 -13.76 -18.55
CA ASN A 83 3.07 -12.53 -19.15
C ASN A 83 4.07 -12.08 -20.23
N ASP A 84 3.61 -12.09 -21.48
CA ASP A 84 4.42 -11.89 -22.68
C ASP A 84 5.65 -12.83 -22.70
N LYS A 85 6.87 -12.27 -22.69
CA LYS A 85 8.13 -13.03 -22.79
C LYS A 85 8.72 -13.41 -21.43
N LEU A 86 8.05 -13.08 -20.34
CA LEU A 86 8.53 -13.28 -18.98
C LEU A 86 7.64 -14.25 -18.20
N ILE A 87 8.27 -15.02 -17.32
CA ILE A 87 7.64 -15.86 -16.31
C ILE A 87 7.90 -15.21 -14.95
N TYR A 88 6.84 -14.91 -14.21
CA TYR A 88 6.90 -14.28 -12.90
C TYR A 88 6.63 -15.32 -11.82
N PHE A 89 7.47 -15.37 -10.79
CA PHE A 89 7.41 -16.36 -9.71
C PHE A 89 6.99 -15.70 -8.40
N ARG A 90 6.05 -16.33 -7.69
CA ARG A 90 5.49 -15.88 -6.41
C ARG A 90 5.45 -17.02 -5.41
N ARG A 91 5.50 -16.72 -4.11
CA ARG A 91 5.21 -17.70 -3.06
C ARG A 91 3.73 -17.63 -2.69
N LYS A 92 3.02 -18.75 -2.74
CA LYS A 92 1.58 -18.81 -2.41
C LYS A 92 1.29 -18.32 -0.99
N SER A 93 2.17 -18.63 -0.04
CA SER A 93 2.02 -18.25 1.37
C SER A 93 2.02 -16.74 1.58
N VAL A 94 2.76 -15.96 0.78
CA VAL A 94 2.83 -14.50 0.95
C VAL A 94 1.64 -13.78 0.34
N MET A 95 0.99 -14.39 -0.65
CA MET A 95 -0.09 -13.76 -1.40
C MET A 95 -1.31 -13.44 -0.54
N TYR A 96 -1.48 -14.13 0.58
CA TYR A 96 -2.59 -13.95 1.51
C TYR A 96 -2.20 -13.31 2.85
N MET A 97 -0.94 -12.87 3.00
CA MET A 97 -0.51 -12.21 4.22
C MET A 97 -1.23 -10.85 4.40
N PRO A 98 -1.72 -10.53 5.62
CA PRO A 98 -2.34 -9.25 5.88
C PRO A 98 -1.34 -8.11 5.69
N ALA A 99 -1.73 -7.15 4.85
CA ALA A 99 -0.95 -5.97 4.54
C ALA A 99 -1.82 -4.71 4.54
N PHE A 100 -1.32 -3.64 5.15
CA PHE A 100 -1.95 -2.33 5.18
C PHE A 100 -1.06 -1.31 4.47
N CYS A 101 -1.56 -0.72 3.40
CA CYS A 101 -0.83 0.27 2.61
C CYS A 101 -1.37 1.67 2.81
N PHE A 102 -0.45 2.63 2.80
CA PHE A 102 -0.73 4.05 2.80
C PHE A 102 0.30 4.75 1.91
N TYR A 103 -0.06 5.94 1.53
CA TYR A 103 0.70 6.80 0.65
C TYR A 103 1.54 7.74 1.50
N THR A 104 2.77 8.07 1.09
CA THR A 104 3.65 8.99 1.82
C THR A 104 3.89 10.28 1.01
N PHE A 105 3.85 11.41 1.71
CA PHE A 105 4.23 12.70 1.15
C PHE A 105 5.69 13.02 1.47
N LYS A 106 6.55 12.91 0.47
CA LYS A 106 7.98 13.24 0.59
C LYS A 106 8.23 14.75 0.65
N SER A 107 9.36 15.13 1.22
CA SER A 107 9.64 16.52 1.54
C SER A 107 9.85 17.43 0.35
N ASN A 108 10.29 16.85 -0.75
CA ASN A 108 10.44 17.53 -2.04
C ASN A 108 9.11 17.89 -2.71
N TYR A 109 7.96 17.44 -2.19
CA TYR A 109 6.64 17.89 -2.66
C TYR A 109 6.19 19.21 -2.03
N PHE A 110 6.91 19.72 -1.02
CA PHE A 110 6.51 20.88 -0.25
C PHE A 110 7.40 22.07 -0.55
N GLU A 111 6.77 23.18 -0.95
CA GLU A 111 7.41 24.48 -0.98
C GLU A 111 7.19 25.19 0.35
N SER A 112 8.27 25.65 0.99
CA SER A 112 8.17 26.47 2.19
C SER A 112 7.80 27.89 1.84
N ARG A 113 6.68 28.40 2.37
CA ARG A 113 6.35 29.83 2.37
C ARG A 113 6.53 30.38 3.78
N LYS A 114 7.31 31.46 3.89
CA LYS A 114 7.57 32.16 5.14
C LYS A 114 6.56 33.30 5.25
N GLU A 115 5.58 33.16 6.13
CA GLU A 115 4.73 34.28 6.56
C GLU A 115 5.27 34.82 7.89
N GLU A 116 5.01 36.10 8.17
CA GLU A 116 5.70 36.95 9.17
C GLU A 116 5.78 36.36 10.59
N SER A 117 5.00 35.32 10.92
CA SER A 117 5.07 34.58 12.19
C SER A 117 4.96 33.04 12.07
N ARG A 118 4.79 32.47 10.87
CA ARG A 118 4.58 31.02 10.66
C ARG A 118 5.27 30.54 9.38
N ARG A 119 5.90 29.36 9.43
CA ARG A 119 6.30 28.62 8.22
C ARG A 119 5.13 27.75 7.80
N THR A 120 4.56 28.03 6.64
CA THR A 120 3.53 27.21 6.03
C THR A 120 4.17 26.44 4.89
N PHE A 121 3.98 25.13 4.86
CA PHE A 121 4.42 24.28 3.76
C PHE A 121 3.24 24.04 2.83
N LEU A 122 3.40 24.40 1.56
CA LEU A 122 2.40 24.18 0.52
C LEU A 122 2.85 22.96 -0.28
N ALA A 123 2.10 21.86 -0.20
CA ALA A 123 2.33 20.70 -1.03
C ALA A 123 1.46 20.73 -2.27
N ASN A 124 2.09 20.62 -3.43
CA ASN A 124 1.41 20.34 -4.69
C ASN A 124 1.55 18.85 -4.98
N ALA A 125 0.46 18.11 -4.76
CA ALA A 125 0.38 16.71 -5.19
C ALA A 125 0.05 16.66 -6.68
N MET A 126 0.85 15.95 -7.47
CA MET A 126 0.51 15.72 -8.88
C MET A 126 -0.80 14.92 -8.97
N GLY A 127 -1.67 15.27 -9.93
CA GLY A 127 -2.95 14.59 -10.15
C GLY A 127 -2.82 13.06 -10.30
N ARG A 128 -1.71 12.61 -10.91
CA ARG A 128 -1.32 11.19 -11.01
C ARG A 128 -1.30 10.42 -9.70
N TYR A 129 -1.08 11.08 -8.57
CA TYR A 129 -1.19 10.43 -7.25
C TYR A 129 -2.59 9.88 -6.95
N PHE A 130 -3.60 10.48 -7.57
CA PHE A 130 -5.02 10.19 -7.35
C PHE A 130 -5.69 9.56 -8.58
N GLU A 131 -5.04 9.57 -9.75
CA GLU A 131 -5.56 9.01 -11.02
C GLU A 131 -6.07 7.57 -10.84
N ASP A 132 -5.31 6.75 -10.12
CA ASP A 132 -5.63 5.35 -9.89
C ASP A 132 -6.83 5.16 -8.94
N PHE A 133 -7.16 6.13 -8.09
CA PHE A 133 -8.13 5.93 -7.01
C PHE A 133 -9.60 5.86 -7.48
N GLU A 134 -9.92 6.42 -8.66
CA GLU A 134 -11.30 6.44 -9.17
C GLU A 134 -11.43 5.94 -10.61
N TYR A 135 -10.47 5.15 -11.10
CA TYR A 135 -10.49 4.58 -12.46
C TYR A 135 -10.81 5.62 -13.55
N GLY A 136 -10.36 6.87 -13.36
CA GLY A 136 -10.62 7.97 -14.29
C GLY A 136 -12.05 8.53 -14.31
N MET A 137 -12.87 8.35 -13.26
CA MET A 137 -14.17 9.01 -13.16
C MET A 137 -14.04 10.55 -13.19
N THR A 138 -14.90 11.18 -13.99
CA THR A 138 -15.05 12.65 -14.06
C THR A 138 -15.77 13.21 -12.83
N SER A 139 -15.60 14.50 -12.52
CA SER A 139 -16.40 15.23 -11.51
C SER A 139 -17.89 15.00 -11.66
N LYS A 140 -18.42 15.07 -12.90
CA LYS A 140 -19.84 14.81 -13.18
C LYS A 140 -20.26 13.42 -12.71
N GLN A 141 -19.46 12.39 -13.00
CA GLN A 141 -19.75 11.03 -12.57
C GLN A 141 -19.65 10.87 -11.04
N ILE A 142 -18.67 11.51 -10.40
CA ILE A 142 -18.54 11.52 -8.93
C ILE A 142 -19.73 12.21 -8.26
N MET A 143 -20.24 13.29 -8.85
CA MET A 143 -21.37 14.02 -8.30
C MET A 143 -22.68 13.21 -8.34
N LEU A 144 -22.79 12.23 -9.25
CA LEU A 144 -23.89 11.28 -9.31
C LEU A 144 -23.80 10.18 -8.24
N LEU A 145 -22.64 9.98 -7.61
CA LEU A 145 -22.50 9.04 -6.51
C LEU A 145 -23.17 9.59 -5.24
N ASP A 146 -23.73 8.67 -4.45
CA ASP A 146 -24.13 8.93 -3.07
C ASP A 146 -22.98 9.61 -2.32
N LYS A 147 -23.30 10.66 -1.53
CA LYS A 147 -22.28 11.45 -0.81
C LYS A 147 -21.31 10.60 0.02
N LYS A 148 -21.78 9.47 0.56
CA LYS A 148 -20.99 8.52 1.35
C LYS A 148 -20.01 7.69 0.52
N GLU A 149 -20.31 7.47 -0.76
CA GLU A 149 -19.50 6.70 -1.70
C GLU A 149 -18.51 7.56 -2.48
N ARG A 150 -18.61 8.89 -2.38
CA ARG A 150 -17.70 9.81 -3.06
C ARG A 150 -16.25 9.65 -2.57
N PRO A 151 -15.27 10.00 -3.41
CA PRO A 151 -13.86 9.91 -3.08
C PRO A 151 -13.49 10.91 -1.98
N ALA A 152 -12.60 10.50 -1.10
CA ALA A 152 -12.05 11.31 -0.03
C ALA A 152 -10.60 10.93 0.26
N ILE A 153 -9.83 11.90 0.74
CA ILE A 153 -8.47 11.72 1.20
C ILE A 153 -8.46 11.98 2.69
N VAL A 154 -7.80 11.11 3.45
CA VAL A 154 -7.41 11.38 4.82
C VAL A 154 -5.92 11.69 4.84
N ILE A 155 -5.58 12.90 5.28
CA ILE A 155 -4.21 13.30 5.59
C ILE A 155 -3.97 13.01 7.07
N ILE A 156 -2.88 12.31 7.36
CA ILE A 156 -2.44 11.95 8.70
C ILE A 156 -1.10 12.65 8.93
N ASN A 157 -1.11 13.69 9.76
CA ASN A 157 0.04 14.58 9.95
C ASN A 157 1.08 14.00 10.93
N ASP A 158 0.70 13.02 11.75
CA ASP A 158 1.61 12.32 12.66
C ASP A 158 1.63 10.82 12.31
N GLY A 159 2.43 10.49 11.30
CA GLY A 159 2.58 9.11 10.81
C GLY A 159 3.13 8.17 11.88
N ASN A 160 4.10 8.62 12.68
CA ASN A 160 4.71 7.79 13.73
C ASN A 160 3.68 7.42 14.81
N LYS A 161 2.86 8.38 15.26
CA LYS A 161 1.77 8.11 16.20
C LYS A 161 0.73 7.15 15.61
N PHE A 162 0.40 7.32 14.33
CA PHE A 162 -0.52 6.42 13.64
C PHE A 162 0.01 4.97 13.60
N ILE A 163 1.25 4.75 13.18
CA ILE A 163 1.90 3.42 13.18
C ILE A 163 1.92 2.83 14.59
N LYS A 164 2.27 3.64 15.61
CA LYS A 164 2.28 3.19 17.01
C LYS A 164 0.90 2.72 17.49
N MET A 165 -0.17 3.41 17.09
CA MET A 165 -1.54 3.01 17.40
C MET A 165 -1.91 1.67 16.71
N ILE A 166 -1.50 1.49 15.45
CA ILE A 166 -1.69 0.22 14.73
C ILE A 166 -0.94 -0.92 15.42
N LYS A 167 0.37 -0.74 15.70
CA LYS A 167 1.20 -1.74 16.39
C LYS A 167 0.61 -2.12 17.74
N LYS A 168 0.23 -1.14 18.56
CA LYS A 168 -0.41 -1.38 19.86
C LYS A 168 -1.70 -2.20 19.73
N LYS A 169 -2.53 -1.90 18.73
CA LYS A 169 -3.76 -2.66 18.48
C LYS A 169 -3.47 -4.10 18.07
N LEU A 170 -2.53 -4.32 17.16
CA LEU A 170 -2.12 -5.65 16.71
C LEU A 170 -1.54 -6.49 17.86
N ILE A 171 -0.68 -5.90 18.68
CA ILE A 171 -0.12 -6.57 19.88
C ILE A 171 -1.24 -6.97 20.85
N SER A 172 -2.23 -6.11 21.07
CA SER A 172 -3.39 -6.45 21.91
C SER A 172 -4.26 -7.58 21.33
N MET A 173 -4.12 -7.87 20.03
CA MET A 173 -4.79 -8.99 19.35
C MET A 173 -3.93 -10.26 19.33
N GLY A 174 -2.73 -10.24 19.93
CA GLY A 174 -1.84 -11.39 20.05
C GLY A 174 -0.76 -11.50 18.98
N VAL A 175 -0.53 -10.45 18.16
CA VAL A 175 0.60 -10.39 17.22
C VAL A 175 1.88 -10.00 17.96
N GLN A 176 2.99 -10.71 17.74
CA GLN A 176 4.27 -10.30 18.31
C GLN A 176 4.85 -9.10 17.56
N GLU A 177 5.58 -8.23 18.24
CA GLU A 177 6.18 -7.06 17.60
C GLU A 177 7.12 -7.44 16.46
N SER A 178 7.89 -8.53 16.59
CA SER A 178 8.75 -9.08 15.54
C SER A 178 8.00 -9.61 14.31
N GLU A 179 6.68 -9.84 14.43
CA GLU A 179 5.81 -10.27 13.31
C GLU A 179 5.17 -9.08 12.59
N ILE A 180 5.35 -7.85 13.09
CA ILE A 180 4.85 -6.62 12.47
C ILE A 180 5.99 -5.95 11.72
N LEU A 181 6.00 -6.13 10.40
CA LEU A 181 7.03 -5.58 9.54
C LEU A 181 6.48 -4.34 8.86
N ASP A 182 7.19 -3.23 8.90
CA ASP A 182 6.73 -2.00 8.29
C ASP A 182 7.86 -1.16 7.70
N GLN A 183 7.73 -0.85 6.42
CA GLN A 183 8.74 -0.12 5.65
C GLN A 183 8.14 0.55 4.40
N PRO A 184 8.83 1.54 3.83
CA PRO A 184 8.54 2.05 2.49
C PRO A 184 8.65 0.95 1.43
N ILE A 185 7.89 1.08 0.35
CA ILE A 185 8.02 0.25 -0.84
C ILE A 185 9.28 0.63 -1.62
N GLU A 186 10.04 -0.39 -2.01
CA GLU A 186 11.10 -0.31 -2.99
C GLU A 186 10.55 -0.56 -4.40
N TYR A 187 11.04 0.20 -5.37
CA TYR A 187 10.53 0.19 -6.72
C TYR A 187 11.57 -0.42 -7.66
N VAL A 188 11.20 -1.50 -8.32
CA VAL A 188 12.07 -2.27 -9.23
C VAL A 188 11.46 -2.33 -10.62
N ASP A 189 12.30 -2.40 -11.65
CA ASP A 189 11.82 -2.61 -13.01
C ASP A 189 11.35 -4.05 -13.19
N LYS A 190 10.03 -4.28 -13.12
CA LYS A 190 9.47 -5.62 -13.31
C LYS A 190 9.18 -5.92 -14.78
N SER A 191 9.49 -5.01 -15.71
CA SER A 191 9.36 -5.25 -17.16
C SER A 191 10.52 -6.07 -17.76
N VAL A 192 11.55 -6.35 -16.97
CA VAL A 192 12.73 -7.14 -17.35
C VAL A 192 12.90 -8.33 -16.41
N ALA A 193 13.83 -9.24 -16.74
CA ALA A 193 14.17 -10.34 -15.82
C ALA A 193 14.82 -9.79 -14.53
N PHE A 194 14.43 -10.35 -13.39
CA PHE A 194 14.96 -9.98 -12.07
C PHE A 194 14.92 -11.18 -11.12
N CYS A 195 15.72 -11.15 -10.07
CA CYS A 195 15.63 -12.09 -8.97
C CYS A 195 15.98 -11.39 -7.67
N ASN A 196 15.01 -11.32 -6.78
CA ASN A 196 15.19 -10.79 -5.44
C ASN A 196 15.25 -11.99 -4.49
N GLN A 197 16.46 -12.44 -4.15
CA GLN A 197 16.68 -13.48 -3.14
C GLN A 197 16.41 -12.91 -1.74
N LEU A 198 15.13 -12.80 -1.43
CA LEU A 198 14.63 -12.12 -0.25
C LEU A 198 14.08 -13.10 0.78
N GLU A 199 14.42 -12.85 2.05
CA GLU A 199 13.76 -13.50 3.17
C GLU A 199 12.26 -13.20 3.14
N CYS A 200 11.44 -14.21 3.40
CA CYS A 200 9.98 -14.04 3.48
C CYS A 200 9.61 -13.09 4.63
N PRO A 201 8.66 -12.14 4.44
CA PRO A 201 7.88 -11.82 3.24
C PRO A 201 8.37 -10.52 2.54
N LYS A 202 9.68 -10.28 2.48
CA LYS A 202 10.23 -9.00 2.02
C LYS A 202 9.89 -8.66 0.57
N GLU A 203 9.54 -9.63 -0.28
CA GLU A 203 9.07 -9.38 -1.66
C GLU A 203 7.80 -8.53 -1.70
N LEU A 204 7.00 -8.54 -0.63
CA LEU A 204 5.83 -7.68 -0.50
C LEU A 204 6.20 -6.22 -0.23
N PHE A 205 7.47 -5.87 -0.15
CA PHE A 205 7.91 -4.49 -0.15
C PHE A 205 8.50 -4.05 -1.50
N PHE A 206 8.33 -4.84 -2.56
CA PHE A 206 8.82 -4.53 -3.90
C PHE A 206 7.67 -4.39 -4.89
N LYS A 207 7.56 -3.23 -5.53
CA LYS A 207 6.55 -2.93 -6.53
C LYS A 207 7.19 -2.52 -7.85
N ASP A 208 6.45 -2.62 -8.95
CA ASP A 208 6.97 -2.15 -10.24
C ASP A 208 7.25 -0.64 -10.22
N LYS A 209 8.33 -0.22 -10.90
CA LYS A 209 8.77 1.18 -10.97
C LYS A 209 7.72 2.15 -11.51
N SER A 210 6.77 1.68 -12.32
CA SER A 210 5.65 2.51 -12.80
C SER A 210 4.82 3.10 -11.65
N PHE A 211 4.78 2.44 -10.49
CA PHE A 211 4.07 2.89 -9.28
C PHE A 211 4.90 3.79 -8.36
N SER A 212 6.13 4.15 -8.74
CA SER A 212 7.04 4.96 -7.90
C SER A 212 6.47 6.32 -7.46
N HIS A 213 5.56 6.87 -8.26
CA HIS A 213 4.84 8.10 -7.96
C HIS A 213 3.92 8.01 -6.73
N GLN A 214 3.47 6.80 -6.35
CA GLN A 214 2.58 6.57 -5.21
C GLN A 214 3.31 6.74 -3.86
N ALA A 215 4.65 6.59 -3.86
CA ALA A 215 5.48 6.63 -2.65
C ALA A 215 4.85 5.85 -1.48
N GLU A 216 4.51 4.59 -1.74
CA GLU A 216 3.76 3.73 -0.85
C GLU A 216 4.62 3.30 0.36
N GLY A 217 4.00 3.26 1.53
CA GLY A 217 4.49 2.55 2.70
C GLY A 217 3.52 1.43 3.08
N ARG A 218 4.06 0.37 3.69
CA ARG A 218 3.29 -0.83 3.99
C ARG A 218 3.60 -1.35 5.39
N ILE A 219 2.57 -1.89 6.04
CA ILE A 219 2.67 -2.71 7.25
C ILE A 219 2.23 -4.12 6.87
N ILE A 220 3.03 -5.13 7.16
CA ILE A 220 2.81 -6.55 6.86
C ILE A 220 2.81 -7.33 8.17
N ILE A 221 1.84 -8.22 8.31
CA ILE A 221 1.66 -9.05 9.49
C ILE A 221 2.12 -10.48 9.17
N ASN A 222 3.38 -10.78 9.51
CA ASN A 222 4.04 -12.06 9.22
C ASN A 222 3.76 -13.10 10.31
N ILE A 223 2.50 -13.52 10.39
CA ILE A 223 2.04 -14.48 11.41
C ILE A 223 1.69 -15.84 10.78
N LYS A 224 1.80 -16.91 11.57
CA LYS A 224 1.35 -18.26 11.16
C LYS A 224 -0.08 -18.58 11.62
N ASN A 225 -0.65 -17.77 12.51
CA ASN A 225 -1.99 -17.98 13.06
C ASN A 225 -3.06 -17.69 11.99
N LYS A 226 -3.59 -18.75 11.36
CA LYS A 226 -4.62 -18.66 10.31
C LYS A 226 -5.88 -17.94 10.76
N SER A 227 -6.34 -18.16 12.00
CA SER A 227 -7.54 -17.50 12.50
C SER A 227 -7.35 -15.99 12.56
N LEU A 228 -6.19 -15.54 13.05
CA LEU A 228 -5.89 -14.11 13.16
C LEU A 228 -5.63 -13.47 11.78
N MET A 229 -4.97 -14.18 10.86
CA MET A 229 -4.83 -13.72 9.46
C MET A 229 -6.20 -13.48 8.83
N ASP A 230 -7.09 -14.46 8.96
CA ASP A 230 -8.46 -14.38 8.45
C ASP A 230 -9.22 -13.21 9.06
N THR A 231 -9.10 -12.99 10.37
CA THR A 231 -9.72 -11.84 11.05
C THR A 231 -9.23 -10.52 10.45
N LEU A 232 -7.92 -10.35 10.27
CA LEU A 232 -7.33 -9.11 9.77
C LEU A 232 -7.73 -8.78 8.33
N VAL A 233 -7.85 -9.80 7.47
CA VAL A 233 -8.20 -9.61 6.04
C VAL A 233 -9.72 -9.50 5.82
N LYS A 234 -10.54 -10.15 6.67
CA LYS A 234 -12.01 -10.17 6.48
C LYS A 234 -12.72 -9.05 7.22
N GLN A 235 -12.13 -8.49 8.27
CA GLN A 235 -12.81 -7.53 9.15
C GLN A 235 -11.94 -6.30 9.42
N PRO A 236 -12.55 -5.11 9.44
CA PRO A 236 -11.83 -3.93 9.89
C PRO A 236 -11.55 -3.99 11.39
N ILE A 237 -10.44 -3.40 11.81
CA ILE A 237 -10.08 -3.21 13.22
C ILE A 237 -10.10 -1.74 13.59
N ASN A 238 -10.34 -1.44 14.86
CA ASN A 238 -10.32 -0.08 15.39
C ASN A 238 -9.05 0.16 16.22
N ILE A 239 -8.27 1.17 15.83
CA ILE A 239 -7.05 1.58 16.53
C ILE A 239 -7.26 2.77 17.48
N GLY A 240 -8.47 3.34 17.50
CA GLY A 240 -8.82 4.56 18.23
C GLY A 240 -8.81 5.79 17.34
N SER A 241 -9.54 6.84 17.76
CA SER A 241 -9.68 8.08 16.98
C SER A 241 -8.33 8.70 16.65
N ILE A 242 -8.20 9.19 15.41
CA ILE A 242 -7.00 9.91 14.93
C ILE A 242 -7.32 11.38 14.61
N LYS A 243 -8.50 11.86 15.02
CA LYS A 243 -9.04 13.19 14.69
C LYS A 243 -8.11 14.35 15.06
N GLU A 244 -7.37 14.22 16.15
CA GLU A 244 -6.47 15.27 16.64
C GLU A 244 -5.27 15.53 15.72
N PHE A 245 -4.88 14.56 14.87
CA PHE A 245 -3.72 14.66 13.98
C PHE A 245 -4.06 14.29 12.53
N SER A 246 -5.33 14.34 12.14
CA SER A 246 -5.76 14.03 10.77
C SER A 246 -6.79 15.01 10.24
N LYS A 247 -6.90 15.06 8.90
CA LYS A 247 -7.86 15.89 8.19
C LYS A 247 -8.42 15.14 6.99
N LYS A 248 -9.74 15.17 6.82
CA LYS A 248 -10.40 14.73 5.60
C LYS A 248 -10.43 15.84 4.57
N ILE A 249 -10.19 15.50 3.32
CA ILE A 249 -10.43 16.33 2.14
C ILE A 249 -11.37 15.55 1.23
N ASP A 250 -12.54 16.12 0.94
CA ASP A 250 -13.45 15.54 -0.05
C ASP A 250 -12.94 15.91 -1.44
N ILE A 251 -12.81 14.94 -2.35
CA ILE A 251 -12.38 15.20 -3.73
C ILE A 251 -13.63 15.38 -4.60
N TYR A 252 -13.68 16.49 -5.32
CA TYR A 252 -14.62 16.75 -6.39
C TYR A 252 -13.76 16.98 -7.64
N SER A 253 -13.51 15.93 -8.44
CA SER A 253 -12.40 15.97 -9.42
C SER A 253 -12.70 16.80 -10.67
N ASP A 254 -12.11 17.98 -10.78
CA ASP A 254 -11.64 18.50 -12.07
C ASP A 254 -10.11 18.63 -11.94
N TYR A 255 -9.39 17.55 -12.24
CA TYR A 255 -7.93 17.57 -12.39
C TYR A 255 -7.56 17.96 -13.82
#